data_AF-A0AAW7AJF5-F1
#
_entry.id   AF-A0AAW7AJF5-F1
#
_cell.length_a   1.000
_cell.length_b   1.000
_cell.length_c   1.000
_cell.angle_alpha   90.00
_cell.angle_beta   90.00
_cell.angle_gamma   90.00
#
_symmetry.space_group_name_H-M   'P 1'
#
loop_
_entity.id
_entity.type
_entity.pdbx_description
1 polymer ?
#
loop_
_entity_poly.entity_id
_entity_poly.type
_entity_poly.pdbx_seq_one_letter_code
_entity_poly.pdbx_strand_id
1 'polypeptide(L)'
;MSKNGPYPNDLKEKEVYSCKVEKYDNSIKDRQVLSTNDKKQGFTFIMRDAKRQFIPSYKHTIKVKDYRFENQPYNIYDIRFDKPEAGYITVVVAENE
;
A
#
# COMPACT_ATOMS: atom_id res chain seq x y z
N MET A 1 1.45 0.86 23.84
CA MET A 1 0.42 1.64 23.10
C MET A 1 0.26 2.97 23.81
N SER A 2 0.64 4.10 23.20
CA SER A 2 0.56 5.43 23.84
C SER A 2 -0.67 6.17 23.32
N LYS A 3 -1.63 6.46 24.22
CA LYS A 3 -2.88 7.19 23.97
C LYS A 3 -2.64 8.69 24.19
N ASN A 4 -2.54 9.47 23.12
CA ASN A 4 -2.36 10.93 23.19
C ASN A 4 -3.58 11.66 22.58
N GLY A 5 -4.73 11.51 23.22
CA GLY A 5 -5.97 12.24 22.89
C GLY A 5 -6.97 12.18 24.06
N PRO A 6 -7.79 13.23 24.29
CA PRO A 6 -8.76 13.28 25.39
C PRO A 6 -9.95 12.33 25.22
N TYR A 7 -10.18 11.81 24.01
CA TYR A 7 -11.26 10.89 23.71
C TYR A 7 -10.75 9.45 23.55
N PRO A 8 -11.39 8.46 24.22
CA PRO A 8 -10.99 7.05 24.19
C PRO A 8 -11.11 6.40 22.81
N ASN A 9 -11.80 7.06 21.87
CA ASN A 9 -12.07 6.57 20.52
C ASN A 9 -11.19 7.22 19.43
N ASP A 10 -10.24 8.09 19.82
CA ASP A 10 -9.28 8.71 18.90
C ASP A 10 -8.17 7.70 18.55
N LEU A 11 -8.54 6.70 17.74
CA LEU A 11 -7.63 5.70 17.21
C LEU A 11 -6.79 6.36 16.12
N LYS A 12 -5.69 7.00 16.51
CA LYS A 12 -4.69 7.46 15.54
C LYS A 12 -4.18 6.25 14.76
N GLU A 13 -4.40 6.27 13.45
CA GLU A 13 -3.74 5.38 12.50
C GLU A 13 -2.23 5.52 12.72
N LYS A 14 -1.61 4.49 13.31
CA LYS A 14 -0.18 4.50 13.58
C LYS A 14 0.53 4.13 12.29
N GLU A 15 1.43 4.99 11.81
CA GLU A 15 2.37 4.65 10.74
C GLU A 15 3.21 3.46 11.22
N VAL A 16 2.96 2.26 10.66
CA VAL A 16 3.67 1.03 11.04
C VAL A 16 5.01 0.96 10.32
N TYR A 17 5.05 1.41 9.07
CA TYR A 17 6.22 1.37 8.22
C TYR A 17 6.18 2.47 7.17
N SER A 18 7.34 3.07 6.90
CA SER A 18 7.54 4.11 5.91
C SER A 18 8.77 3.76 5.09
N CYS A 19 8.60 3.69 3.76
CA CYS A 19 9.69 3.42 2.84
C CYS A 19 9.51 4.16 1.52
N LYS A 20 10.65 4.32 0.82
CA LYS A 20 10.65 4.72 -0.58
C LYS A 20 10.35 3.50 -1.44
N VAL A 21 9.49 3.71 -2.40
CA VAL A 21 9.04 2.69 -3.35
C VAL A 21 9.20 3.24 -4.75
N GLU A 22 9.33 2.35 -5.72
CA GLU A 22 9.36 2.73 -7.13
C GLU A 22 8.03 2.34 -7.77
N LYS A 23 7.45 3.27 -8.54
CA LYS A 23 6.24 2.97 -9.31
C LYS A 23 6.60 1.94 -10.38
N TYR A 24 5.87 0.83 -10.39
CA TYR A 24 6.09 -0.27 -11.33
C TYR A 24 5.02 -0.23 -12.42
N ASP A 25 5.41 -0.57 -13.65
CA ASP A 25 4.48 -0.49 -14.77
C ASP A 25 3.38 -1.56 -14.66
N ASN A 26 2.12 -1.12 -14.75
CA ASN A 26 0.97 -1.99 -14.53
C ASN A 26 0.85 -3.01 -15.69
N SER A 27 1.25 -4.25 -15.42
CA SER A 27 1.00 -5.39 -16.31
C SER A 27 -0.49 -5.56 -16.63
N ILE A 28 -0.82 -6.27 -17.71
CA ILE A 28 -2.22 -6.54 -18.12
C ILE A 28 -3.04 -7.17 -16.98
N LYS A 29 -2.42 -8.08 -16.21
CA LYS A 29 -3.04 -8.69 -15.02
C LYS A 29 -3.38 -7.67 -13.93
N ASP A 30 -2.52 -6.67 -13.78
CA ASP A 30 -2.70 -5.61 -12.78
C ASP A 30 -3.89 -4.73 -13.12
N ARG A 31 -3.98 -4.31 -14.39
CA ARG A 31 -5.15 -3.59 -14.91
C ARG A 31 -6.44 -4.38 -14.76
N GLN A 32 -6.39 -5.71 -14.92
CA GLN A 32 -7.55 -6.57 -14.73
C GLN A 32 -8.01 -6.58 -13.26
N VAL A 33 -7.10 -6.71 -12.29
CA VAL A 33 -7.44 -6.65 -10.86
C VAL A 33 -8.07 -5.31 -10.49
N LEU A 34 -7.54 -4.21 -11.02
CA LEU A 34 -8.09 -2.87 -10.80
C LEU A 34 -9.46 -2.69 -11.45
N SER A 35 -9.64 -3.19 -12.69
CA SER A 35 -10.90 -3.11 -13.42
C SER A 35 -11.99 -3.99 -12.81
N THR A 36 -11.64 -5.16 -12.27
CA THR A 36 -12.57 -6.06 -11.57
C THR A 36 -13.13 -5.42 -10.30
N ASN A 37 -12.40 -4.50 -9.68
CA ASN A 37 -12.81 -3.84 -8.44
C ASN A 37 -13.38 -2.43 -8.65
N ASP A 38 -13.70 -2.04 -9.89
CA ASP A 38 -14.33 -0.75 -10.26
C ASP A 38 -13.59 0.51 -9.74
N LYS A 39 -12.28 0.41 -9.48
CA LYS A 39 -11.48 1.51 -8.95
C LYS A 39 -10.90 2.37 -10.06
N LYS A 40 -11.10 3.70 -9.99
CA LYS A 40 -10.67 4.67 -11.02
C LYS A 40 -9.16 4.95 -10.98
N GLN A 41 -8.53 4.79 -9.83
CA GLN A 41 -7.13 5.03 -9.55
C GLN A 41 -6.55 3.89 -8.73
N GLY A 42 -5.76 3.06 -9.39
CA GLY A 42 -4.86 2.12 -8.75
C GLY A 42 -3.51 2.11 -9.45
N PHE A 43 -2.48 1.76 -8.69
CA PHE A 43 -1.12 1.69 -9.18
C PHE A 43 -0.39 0.53 -8.50
N THR A 44 0.62 0.04 -9.21
CA THR A 44 1.53 -0.95 -8.66
C THR A 44 2.84 -0.29 -8.32
N PHE A 45 3.44 -0.70 -7.21
CA PHE A 45 4.77 -0.27 -6.83
C PHE A 45 5.60 -1.47 -6.37
N ILE A 46 6.91 -1.31 -6.46
CA ILE A 46 7.87 -2.24 -5.90
C ILE A 46 8.55 -1.62 -4.68
N MET A 47 8.67 -2.41 -3.63
CA MET A 47 9.40 -2.07 -2.42
C MET A 47 10.46 -3.13 -2.13
N ARG A 48 11.54 -2.75 -1.45
CA ARG A 48 12.48 -3.73 -0.92
C ARG A 48 11.82 -4.54 0.19
N ASP A 49 12.10 -5.83 0.22
CA ASP A 49 11.62 -6.71 1.26
C ASP A 49 12.21 -6.30 2.61
N ALA A 50 11.34 -5.87 3.51
CA ALA A 50 11.72 -5.40 4.84
C ALA A 50 11.97 -6.57 5.82
N LYS A 51 11.84 -7.82 5.35
CA LYS A 51 11.98 -9.08 6.10
C LYS A 51 11.26 -9.06 7.44
N ARG A 52 12.00 -8.77 8.51
CA ARG A 52 11.55 -8.80 9.90
C ARG A 52 10.99 -7.47 10.40
N GLN A 53 11.23 -6.37 9.68
CA GLN A 53 10.79 -5.05 10.10
C GLN A 53 9.31 -4.81 9.79
N PHE A 54 8.87 -5.28 8.63
CA PHE A 54 7.49 -5.12 8.18
C PHE A 54 7.15 -6.14 7.11
N ILE A 55 5.98 -6.78 7.23
CA ILE A 55 5.44 -7.67 6.21
C ILE A 55 4.12 -7.04 5.75
N PRO A 56 4.00 -6.60 4.48
CA PRO A 56 2.76 -6.04 3.99
C PRO A 56 1.64 -7.09 4.07
N SER A 57 0.44 -6.63 4.37
CA SER A 57 -0.74 -7.46 4.59
C SER A 57 -1.97 -6.72 4.09
N TYR A 58 -2.97 -7.44 3.58
CA TYR A 58 -4.22 -6.87 3.05
C TYR A 58 -5.00 -5.98 4.03
N LYS A 59 -4.71 -6.08 5.34
CA LYS A 59 -5.31 -5.23 6.39
C LYS A 59 -4.63 -3.86 6.53
N HIS A 60 -3.51 -3.65 5.83
CA HIS A 60 -2.78 -2.39 5.87
C HIS A 60 -3.30 -1.44 4.79
N THR A 61 -3.36 -0.18 5.18
CA THR A 61 -3.69 0.94 4.31
C THR A 61 -2.42 1.72 3.99
N ILE A 62 -2.30 2.16 2.75
CA ILE A 62 -1.13 2.86 2.24
C ILE A 62 -1.50 4.32 2.02
N LYS A 63 -0.64 5.21 2.53
CA LYS A 63 -0.70 6.65 2.27
C LYS A 63 0.54 7.03 1.47
N VAL A 64 0.34 7.59 0.29
CA VAL A 64 1.43 8.07 -0.55
C VAL A 64 1.71 9.52 -0.18
N LYS A 65 2.95 9.80 0.26
CA LYS A 65 3.43 11.17 0.50
C LYS A 65 3.91 11.78 -0.83
N ASP A 66 2.97 12.02 -1.73
CA ASP A 66 3.19 12.71 -3.00
C ASP A 66 1.96 13.55 -3.33
N TYR A 67 2.14 14.82 -3.69
CA TYR A 67 1.05 15.77 -3.92
C TYR A 67 0.01 15.31 -4.94
N ARG A 68 0.38 14.39 -5.86
CA ARG A 68 -0.53 13.83 -6.87
C ARG A 68 -1.48 12.78 -6.30
N PHE A 69 -1.13 12.17 -5.18
CA PHE A 69 -1.79 11.01 -4.58
C PHE A 69 -2.13 11.22 -3.08
N GLU A 70 -1.79 12.37 -2.50
CA GLU A 70 -1.92 12.66 -1.07
C GLU A 70 -3.38 12.74 -0.58
N ASN A 71 -4.33 12.77 -1.51
CA ASN A 71 -5.72 13.07 -1.20
C ASN A 71 -6.52 11.87 -0.68
N GLN A 72 -6.05 10.63 -0.87
CA GLN A 72 -6.81 9.43 -0.52
C GLN A 72 -5.93 8.27 0.01
N PRO A 73 -6.45 7.47 0.97
CA PRO A 73 -5.82 6.21 1.36
C PRO A 73 -6.05 5.12 0.30
N TYR A 74 -5.05 4.28 0.12
CA TYR A 74 -5.08 3.15 -0.80
C TYR A 74 -5.11 1.82 -0.04
N ASN A 75 -5.92 0.88 -0.52
CA ASN A 75 -5.96 -0.48 0.02
C ASN A 75 -5.09 -1.42 -0.81
N ILE A 76 -4.54 -2.44 -0.15
CA ILE A 76 -3.73 -3.48 -0.79
C ILE A 76 -4.65 -4.56 -1.35
N TYR A 77 -4.52 -4.82 -2.64
CA TYR A 77 -5.30 -5.84 -3.35
C TYR A 77 -4.48 -7.08 -3.68
N ASP A 78 -3.18 -6.92 -3.95
CA ASP A 78 -2.30 -8.03 -4.26
C ASP A 78 -0.88 -7.76 -3.72
N ILE A 79 -0.22 -8.82 -3.27
CA ILE A 79 1.13 -8.77 -2.70
C ILE A 79 1.92 -9.92 -3.30
N ARG A 80 3.04 -9.60 -3.94
CA ARG A 80 3.91 -10.59 -4.59
C ARG A 80 5.31 -10.46 -4.02
N PHE A 81 5.72 -11.45 -3.24
CA PHE A 81 7.06 -11.57 -2.72
C PHE A 81 8.02 -12.09 -3.80
N ASP A 82 9.28 -11.67 -3.71
CA ASP A 82 10.38 -12.06 -4.60
C ASP A 82 10.12 -11.75 -6.09
N LYS A 83 9.40 -10.66 -6.37
CA LYS A 83 9.09 -10.19 -7.73
C LYS A 83 9.38 -8.69 -7.85
N PRO A 84 10.08 -8.24 -8.92
CA PRO A 84 10.61 -9.03 -10.04
C PRO A 84 11.88 -9.86 -9.70
N GLU A 85 12.58 -9.53 -8.61
CA GLU A 85 13.79 -10.23 -8.14
C GLU A 85 13.66 -10.56 -6.64
N ALA A 86 14.46 -11.53 -6.18
CA ALA A 86 14.49 -11.94 -4.78
C ALA A 86 14.82 -10.75 -3.86
N GLY A 87 14.06 -10.61 -2.77
CA GLY A 87 14.18 -9.48 -1.86
C GLY A 87 13.48 -8.19 -2.32
N TYR A 88 12.64 -8.25 -3.35
CA TYR A 88 11.67 -7.21 -3.69
C TYR A 88 10.24 -7.73 -3.55
N ILE A 89 9.35 -6.84 -3.15
CA ILE A 89 7.92 -7.09 -3.04
C ILE A 89 7.20 -6.16 -4.00
N THR A 90 6.42 -6.73 -4.91
CA THR A 90 5.47 -5.96 -5.73
C THR A 90 4.15 -5.90 -4.98
N VAL A 91 3.59 -4.70 -4.84
CA VAL A 91 2.31 -4.48 -4.16
C VAL A 91 1.39 -3.73 -5.11
N VAL A 92 0.17 -4.27 -5.25
CA VAL A 92 -0.89 -3.67 -6.06
C VAL A 92 -1.85 -2.97 -5.12
N VAL A 93 -2.08 -1.69 -5.38
CA VAL A 93 -2.99 -0.89 -4.57
C VAL A 93 -4.01 -0.16 -5.42
N ALA A 94 -5.19 0.07 -4.83
CA ALA A 94 -6.22 0.88 -5.44
C ALA A 94 -6.91 1.74 -4.39
N GLU A 95 -7.54 2.82 -4.85
CA GLU A 95 -8.29 3.71 -3.98
C GLU A 95 -9.36 2.92 -3.22
N ASN A 96 -9.54 3.27 -1.95
CA ASN A 96 -10.71 2.82 -1.22
C ASN A 96 -11.91 3.68 -1.65
N GLU A 97 -13.07 3.07 -1.92
CA GLU A 97 -14.32 3.86 -2.09
C GLU A 97 -14.81 4.37 -0.74
#